data_AF-A0A958R674-F1
#
_entry.id   AF-A0A958R674-F1
#
_cell.length_a   1.000
_cell.length_b   1.000
_cell.length_c   1.000
_cell.angle_alpha   90.00
_cell.angle_beta   90.00
_cell.angle_gamma   90.00
#
_symmetry.space_group_name_H-M   'P 1'
#
loop_
_entity.id
_entity.type
_entity.pdbx_description
1 polymer ?
#
loop_
_entity_poly.entity_id
_entity_poly.type
_entity_poly.pdbx_seq_one_letter_code
_entity_poly.pdbx_strand_id
1 'polypeptide(L)'
;MLSFKIVWYDVTLEGGHNYYTLNYFLADDTVEVKELRFQNSGRDPFPLLLNRQKLPKKAINTVYPGMSLKREEYYAPTDFAAGKTINVFGRECQVIDADDFTKAYFRYKLGI
;
A
#
# COMPACT_ATOMS: atom_id res chain seq x y z
N MET A 1 -7.12 12.18 4.11
CA MET A 1 -6.65 10.85 3.67
C MET A 1 -5.82 11.07 2.42
N LEU A 2 -4.67 10.42 2.30
CA LEU A 2 -3.87 10.43 1.07
C LEU A 2 -4.22 9.17 0.27
N SER A 3 -4.37 9.31 -1.04
CA SER A 3 -4.75 8.20 -1.92
C SER A 3 -3.75 8.05 -3.05
N PHE A 4 -3.30 6.83 -3.26
CA PHE A 4 -2.26 6.45 -4.21
C PHE A 4 -2.75 5.31 -5.10
N LYS A 5 -2.41 5.36 -6.38
CA LYS A 5 -2.59 4.26 -7.32
C LYS A 5 -1.32 3.43 -7.33
N ILE A 6 -1.46 2.15 -7.01
CA ILE A 6 -0.34 1.19 -7.00
C ILE A 6 -0.64 0.05 -7.96
N VAL A 7 0.42 -0.58 -8.48
CA VAL A 7 0.33 -1.79 -9.31
C VAL A 7 1.18 -2.87 -8.69
N TRP A 8 0.65 -4.08 -8.67
CA TRP A 8 1.41 -5.28 -8.38
C TRP A 8 1.60 -6.07 -9.68
N TYR A 9 2.85 -6.35 -10.00
CA TYR A 9 3.24 -7.18 -11.12
C TYR A 9 3.33 -8.62 -10.65
N ASP A 10 2.31 -9.42 -10.93
CA ASP A 10 2.36 -10.86 -10.65
C ASP A 10 3.13 -11.57 -11.78
N VAL A 11 4.29 -12.13 -11.44
CA VAL A 11 5.20 -12.80 -12.37
C VAL A 11 4.88 -14.29 -12.56
N THR A 12 3.81 -14.80 -11.96
CA THR A 12 3.39 -16.19 -12.15
C THR A 12 2.84 -16.42 -13.57
N LEU A 13 2.76 -17.69 -13.98
CA LEU A 13 2.31 -18.10 -15.32
C LEU A 13 0.90 -17.59 -15.68
N GLU A 14 0.02 -17.50 -14.69
CA GLU A 14 -1.36 -16.98 -14.82
C GLU A 14 -1.47 -15.53 -14.29
N GLY A 15 -0.33 -14.92 -13.96
CA GLY A 15 -0.23 -13.59 -13.37
C GLY A 15 -0.51 -12.47 -14.37
N GLY A 16 -0.58 -11.24 -13.85
CA GLY A 16 -0.80 -10.05 -14.66
C GLY A 16 -0.63 -8.76 -13.85
N HIS A 17 -1.03 -7.64 -14.46
CA HIS A 17 -1.01 -6.33 -13.83
C HIS A 17 -2.25 -6.14 -12.96
N ASN A 18 -2.05 -6.17 -11.64
CA ASN A 18 -3.11 -5.96 -10.69
C ASN A 18 -3.04 -4.53 -10.15
N TYR A 19 -4.07 -3.74 -10.43
CA TYR A 19 -4.14 -2.35 -9.98
C TYR A 19 -4.87 -2.26 -8.64
N TYR A 20 -4.35 -1.43 -7.74
CA TYR A 20 -4.92 -1.19 -6.43
C TYR A 20 -4.92 0.30 -6.10
N THR A 21 -5.84 0.69 -5.22
CA THR A 21 -5.85 1.99 -4.55
C THR A 21 -5.37 1.80 -3.12
N LEU A 22 -4.29 2.48 -2.76
CA LEU A 22 -3.76 2.54 -1.41
C LEU A 22 -4.20 3.84 -0.76
N ASN A 23 -4.86 3.73 0.38
CA ASN A 23 -5.32 4.86 1.19
C ASN A 23 -4.50 4.94 2.47
N TYR A 24 -3.85 6.08 2.70
CA TYR A 24 -3.12 6.40 3.91
C TYR A 24 -3.90 7.39 4.77
N PHE A 25 -4.17 7.03 6.01
CA PHE A 25 -4.91 7.84 6.97
C PHE A 25 -3.95 8.55 7.92
N LEU A 26 -3.72 9.84 7.66
CA LEU A 26 -2.86 10.72 8.47
C LEU A 26 -3.28 10.86 9.94
N ALA A 27 -4.53 10.53 10.29
CA ALA A 27 -5.01 10.64 11.66
C ALA A 27 -4.43 9.56 12.58
N ASP A 28 -4.16 8.36 12.04
CA ASP A 28 -3.83 7.16 12.83
C ASP A 28 -2.65 6.37 12.25
N ASP A 29 -1.97 6.90 11.22
CA ASP A 29 -0.89 6.25 10.47
C ASP A 29 -1.25 4.85 9.95
N THR A 30 -2.51 4.68 9.54
CA THR A 30 -3.03 3.40 9.03
C THR A 30 -3.14 3.40 7.51
N VAL A 31 -3.02 2.22 6.93
CA VAL A 31 -3.07 1.96 5.49
C VAL A 31 -4.20 0.99 5.19
N GLU A 32 -4.93 1.26 4.11
CA GLU A 32 -5.95 0.38 3.54
C GLU A 32 -5.61 0.17 2.06
N VAL A 33 -5.76 -1.07 1.55
CA VAL A 33 -5.51 -1.38 0.13
C VAL A 33 -6.73 -2.05 -0.50
N LYS A 34 -7.27 -1.40 -1.53
CA LYS A 34 -8.47 -1.81 -2.26
C LYS A 34 -8.11 -2.20 -3.68
N GLU A 35 -8.65 -3.30 -4.17
CA GLU A 35 -8.45 -3.72 -5.57
C GLU A 35 -9.29 -2.86 -6.51
N LEU A 36 -8.67 -2.40 -7.61
CA LEU A 36 -9.40 -1.72 -8.68
C LEU A 36 -10.08 -2.78 -9.55
N ARG A 37 -11.41 -2.84 -9.46
CA ARG A 37 -12.23 -3.67 -10.33
C ARG A 37 -12.41 -3.02 -11.69
N PHE A 38 -12.29 -3.84 -12.73
CA PHE A 38 -12.77 -3.54 -14.07
C PHE A 38 -14.03 -4.38 -14.35
N GLN A 39 -15.00 -3.81 -15.07
CA GLN A 39 -16.16 -4.58 -15.53
C GLN A 39 -15.68 -5.78 -16.36
N ASN A 40 -16.38 -6.91 -16.22
CA ASN A 40 -16.09 -8.18 -16.90
C ASN A 40 -14.78 -8.87 -16.49
N SER A 41 -14.17 -8.52 -15.34
CA SER A 41 -12.92 -9.14 -14.88
C SER A 41 -13.05 -10.59 -14.39
N GLY A 42 -14.27 -11.12 -14.19
CA GLY A 42 -14.49 -12.49 -13.70
C GLY A 42 -14.03 -12.77 -12.26
N ARG A 43 -13.53 -11.76 -11.54
CA ARG A 43 -13.01 -11.88 -10.16
C ARG A 43 -14.09 -11.69 -9.11
N ASP A 44 -14.09 -12.54 -8.08
CA ASP A 44 -15.05 -12.58 -6.98
C ASP A 44 -15.19 -11.22 -6.26
N PRO A 45 -16.38 -10.79 -5.77
CA PRO A 45 -16.69 -9.51 -5.11
C PRO A 45 -15.86 -9.08 -3.89
N PHE A 46 -14.84 -9.79 -3.43
CA PHE A 46 -13.96 -9.32 -2.34
C PHE A 46 -13.09 -8.11 -2.78
N PRO A 47 -13.33 -6.89 -2.27
CA PRO A 47 -12.70 -5.68 -2.80
C PRO A 47 -11.44 -5.26 -2.04
N LEU A 48 -11.07 -5.98 -0.97
CA LEU A 48 -10.03 -5.57 -0.02
C LEU A 48 -8.85 -6.53 -0.09
N LEU A 49 -7.72 -6.03 -0.59
CA LEU A 49 -6.44 -6.71 -0.45
C LEU A 49 -5.96 -6.61 1.01
N LEU A 50 -6.22 -5.46 1.64
CA LEU A 50 -5.82 -5.19 3.01
C LEU A 50 -6.84 -4.33 3.74
N ASN A 51 -7.36 -4.85 4.85
CA ASN A 51 -8.14 -4.05 5.79
C ASN A 51 -7.27 -2.96 6.43
N ARG A 52 -7.91 -1.86 6.84
CA ARG A 52 -7.25 -0.72 7.48
C ARG A 52 -6.40 -1.16 8.68
N GLN A 53 -5.08 -1.06 8.56
CA GLN A 53 -4.14 -1.38 9.64
C GLN A 53 -2.81 -0.66 9.46
N LYS A 54 -1.96 -0.65 10.49
CA LYS A 54 -0.59 -0.15 10.35
C LYS A 54 0.22 -1.13 9.51
N LEU A 55 0.87 -0.64 8.45
CA LEU A 55 1.65 -1.48 7.54
C LEU A 55 3.11 -1.54 8.02
N PRO A 56 3.63 -2.70 8.46
CA PRO A 56 5.02 -2.83 8.84
C PRO A 56 5.91 -2.92 7.59
N LYS A 57 7.07 -2.25 7.61
CA LYS A 57 8.08 -2.30 6.53
C LYS A 57 8.78 -3.66 6.44
N LYS A 58 8.95 -4.32 7.59
CA LYS A 58 9.58 -5.63 7.72
C LYS A 58 8.55 -6.62 8.26
N ALA A 59 8.47 -7.80 7.65
CA ALA A 59 7.64 -8.87 8.17
C ALA A 59 8.09 -9.24 9.59
N ILE A 60 7.17 -9.17 10.54
CA ILE A 60 7.42 -9.55 11.93
C ILE A 60 7.30 -11.08 12.01
N ASN A 61 8.39 -11.77 11.71
CA ASN A 61 8.47 -13.23 11.86
C ASN A 61 8.85 -13.59 13.30
N THR A 62 7.98 -13.30 14.27
CA THR A 62 8.19 -13.74 15.64
C THR A 62 7.23 -14.87 15.99
N VAL A 63 7.78 -15.95 16.55
CA VAL A 63 7.04 -17.13 17.02
C VAL A 63 6.04 -16.76 18.13
N TYR A 64 6.27 -15.65 18.84
CA TYR A 64 5.42 -15.17 19.92
C TYR A 64 5.08 -13.68 19.74
N PRO A 65 3.79 -13.30 19.73
CA PRO A 65 3.39 -11.89 19.72
C PRO A 65 3.86 -11.19 21.00
N GLY A 66 4.63 -10.10 20.86
CA GLY A 66 5.15 -9.31 21.99
C GLY A 66 6.62 -9.54 22.37
N MET A 67 7.31 -10.51 21.76
CA MET A 67 8.76 -10.76 21.98
C MET A 67 9.65 -10.25 20.83
N SER A 68 9.18 -9.34 20.00
CA SER A 68 9.99 -8.69 18.98
C SER A 68 11.01 -7.75 19.63
N LEU A 69 12.26 -8.21 19.78
CA LEU A 69 13.43 -7.36 20.10
C LEU A 69 13.73 -6.32 19.00
N LYS A 70 13.14 -6.47 17.82
CA LYS A 70 13.31 -5.56 16.68
C LYS A 70 12.29 -4.43 16.76
N ARG A 71 12.76 -3.18 16.63
CA ARG A 71 11.88 -2.02 16.46
C ARG A 71 10.97 -2.23 15.25
N GLU A 72 9.67 -2.11 15.47
CA GLU A 72 8.66 -2.17 14.42
C GLU A 72 8.70 -0.85 13.64
N GLU A 73 9.19 -0.92 12.40
CA GLU A 73 9.22 0.21 11.49
C GLU A 73 7.96 0.16 10.62
N TYR A 74 7.10 1.17 10.72
CA TYR A 74 5.91 1.30 9.90
C TYR A 74 6.15 2.24 8.71
N TYR A 75 5.36 2.07 7.66
CA TYR A 75 5.39 2.99 6.51
C TYR A 75 4.89 4.37 6.90
N ALA A 76 5.63 5.39 6.47
CA ALA A 76 5.27 6.80 6.58
C ALA A 76 4.79 7.34 5.23
N PRO A 77 4.11 8.50 5.18
CA PRO A 77 3.68 9.11 3.92
C PRO A 77 4.84 9.27 2.92
N THR A 78 6.03 9.65 3.40
CA THR A 78 7.25 9.86 2.60
C THR A 78 7.77 8.61 1.88
N ASP A 79 7.35 7.42 2.32
CA ASP A 79 7.69 6.16 1.67
C ASP A 79 6.81 5.87 0.44
N PHE A 80 5.68 6.55 0.28
CA PHE A 80 4.73 6.36 -0.83
C PHE A 80 4.93 7.34 -2.00
N ALA A 81 6.14 7.87 -2.17
CA ALA A 81 6.44 8.75 -3.30
C ALA A 81 6.28 8.00 -4.65
N ALA A 82 5.90 8.73 -5.70
CA ALA A 82 5.72 8.15 -7.03
C ALA A 82 7.00 7.44 -7.52
N GLY A 83 6.85 6.25 -8.08
CA GLY A 83 7.95 5.40 -8.55
C GLY A 83 8.58 4.51 -7.47
N LYS A 84 8.29 4.72 -6.18
CA LYS A 84 8.77 3.81 -5.11
C LYS A 84 8.01 2.49 -5.12
N THR A 85 8.73 1.45 -4.71
CA THR A 85 8.15 0.11 -4.47
C THR A 85 7.89 -0.06 -2.99
N ILE A 86 6.70 -0.56 -2.65
CA ILE A 86 6.25 -0.89 -1.31
C ILE A 86 5.95 -2.38 -1.22
N ASN A 87 6.30 -3.00 -0.10
CA ASN A 87 5.95 -4.38 0.16
C ASN A 87 4.69 -4.43 1.03
N VAL A 88 3.60 -4.96 0.47
CA VAL A 88 2.34 -5.21 1.16
C VAL A 88 2.20 -6.70 1.41
N PHE A 89 2.62 -7.16 2.59
CA PHE A 89 2.52 -8.57 3.03
C PHE A 89 3.06 -9.61 2.02
N GLY A 90 4.20 -9.32 1.40
CA GLY A 90 4.85 -10.20 0.43
C GLY A 90 4.53 -9.85 -1.03
N ARG A 91 3.69 -8.84 -1.28
CA ARG A 91 3.43 -8.31 -2.62
C ARG A 91 4.20 -7.01 -2.82
N GLU A 92 5.13 -7.02 -3.76
CA GLU A 92 5.90 -5.84 -4.15
C GLU A 92 5.07 -4.98 -5.11
N CYS A 93 4.42 -3.95 -4.57
CA CYS A 93 3.59 -3.02 -5.32
C CYS A 93 4.39 -1.76 -5.64
N GLN A 94 4.30 -1.27 -6.88
CA GLN A 94 4.89 0.00 -7.29
C GLN A 94 3.86 1.13 -7.22
N VAL A 95 4.23 2.28 -6.67
CA VAL A 95 3.39 3.49 -6.70
C VAL A 95 3.49 4.14 -8.07
N ILE A 96 2.37 4.18 -8.79
CA ILE A 96 2.31 4.76 -10.14
C ILE A 96 1.96 6.24 -10.07
N ASP A 97 0.92 6.57 -9.30
CA ASP A 97 0.34 7.90 -9.29
C ASP A 97 -0.29 8.21 -7.92
N ALA A 98 -0.54 9.48 -7.67
CA ALA A 98 -1.22 9.96 -6.49
C ALA A 98 -2.35 10.92 -6.88
N ASP A 99 -3.38 10.99 -6.05
CA ASP A 99 -4.49 11.92 -6.27
C ASP A 99 -4.02 13.39 -6.16
N ASP A 100 -4.74 14.33 -6.76
CA ASP A 100 -4.36 15.74 -6.80
C ASP A 100 -4.23 16.33 -5.38
N PHE A 101 -5.16 15.97 -4.48
CA PHE A 101 -5.06 16.35 -3.07
C PHE A 101 -3.78 15.83 -2.42
N THR A 102 -3.40 14.59 -2.74
CA THR A 102 -2.18 13.96 -2.23
C THR A 102 -0.96 14.71 -2.74
N LYS A 103 -0.89 14.99 -4.05
CA LYS A 103 0.19 15.78 -4.66
C LYS A 103 0.31 17.16 -4.00
N ALA A 104 -0.81 17.86 -3.78
CA ALA A 104 -0.81 19.15 -3.09
C ALA A 104 -0.31 19.04 -1.64
N TYR A 105 -0.69 17.98 -0.93
CA TYR A 105 -0.19 17.71 0.42
C TYR A 105 1.34 17.51 0.44
N PHE A 106 1.89 16.70 -0.46
CA PHE A 106 3.35 16.50 -0.58
C PHE A 106 4.07 17.80 -0.92
N ARG A 107 3.55 18.59 -1.87
CA ARG A 107 4.12 19.90 -2.22
C ARG A 107 4.14 20.86 -1.03
N TYR A 108 3.05 20.93 -0.27
CA TYR A 108 2.93 21.87 0.84
C TYR A 108 3.72 21.43 2.09
N LYS A 109 3.67 20.14 2.45
CA LYS A 109 4.29 19.63 3.68
C LYS A 109 5.74 19.18 3.52
N LEU A 110 6.09 18.66 2.36
CA LEU A 110 7.39 18.04 2.09
C LEU A 110 8.23 18.83 1.08
N GLY A 111 7.63 19.79 0.37
CA GLY A 111 8.34 20.63 -0.61
C GLY A 111 8.77 19.89 -1.88
N ILE A 112 8.08 18.78 -2.20
CA ILE A 112 8.37 17.88 -3.33
C ILE A 112 7.18 17.84 -4.29
#